data_AF-I1BKN3-F1
#
_entry.id   AF-I1BKN3-F1
#
_cell.length_a   1.000
_cell.length_b   1.000
_cell.length_c   1.000
_cell.angle_alpha   90.00
_cell.angle_beta   90.00
_cell.angle_gamma   90.00
#
_symmetry.space_group_name_H-M   'P 1'
#
loop_
_entity.id
_entity.type
_entity.pdbx_description
1 polymer ?
#
loop_
_entity_poly.entity_id
_entity_poly.type
_entity_poly.pdbx_seq_one_letter_code
_entity_poly.pdbx_strand_id
1 'polypeptide(L)'
;MSSSDIVNSNNEGNTIILLKKSCPYCDKSYQSNQKAVNHIAAIHQKKVERLLSGNRNFGVSSQANAQKYERLGYSIVVHYGCVFCKETFVVKEELRKHCDLNHAMASQLENGSLKYFV
;
A
#
# COMPACT_ATOMS: atom_id res chain seq x y z
N MET A 1 -21.31 -14.72 2.28
CA MET A 1 -20.96 -13.89 1.12
C MET A 1 -19.47 -14.08 0.85
N SER A 2 -19.16 -14.67 -0.30
CA SER A 2 -17.85 -15.22 -0.66
C SER A 2 -16.73 -14.18 -0.65
N SER A 3 -15.71 -14.40 0.19
CA SER A 3 -14.42 -13.72 0.06
C SER A 3 -13.51 -14.64 -0.74
N SER A 4 -13.46 -14.40 -2.05
CA SER A 4 -12.56 -15.09 -2.97
C SER A 4 -11.13 -14.64 -2.68
N ASP A 5 -10.49 -15.26 -1.69
CA ASP A 5 -9.06 -15.12 -1.44
C ASP A 5 -8.33 -15.84 -2.58
N ILE A 6 -7.91 -15.10 -3.61
CA ILE A 6 -6.99 -15.63 -4.61
C ILE A 6 -5.65 -15.82 -3.90
N VAL A 7 -5.42 -17.04 -3.43
CA VAL A 7 -4.12 -17.48 -2.94
C VAL A 7 -3.20 -17.51 -4.15
N ASN A 8 -2.29 -16.54 -4.25
CA ASN A 8 -1.19 -16.62 -5.22
C ASN A 8 -0.20 -17.67 -4.72
N SER A 9 -0.55 -18.94 -4.92
CA SER A 9 0.30 -20.10 -4.67
C SER A 9 1.47 -20.08 -5.65
N ASN A 10 2.56 -19.43 -5.26
CA ASN A 10 3.85 -19.71 -5.88
C ASN A 10 4.31 -21.08 -5.35
N ASN A 11 4.63 -21.98 -6.28
CA ASN A 11 4.57 -23.43 -6.13
C ASN A 11 5.78 -24.07 -5.42
N GLU A 12 6.30 -23.49 -4.32
CA GLU A 12 7.52 -23.98 -3.64
C GLU A 12 7.47 -23.93 -2.09
N GLY A 13 6.28 -24.10 -1.51
CA GLY A 13 6.10 -24.23 -0.07
C GLY A 13 4.76 -23.66 0.37
N ASN A 14 4.26 -24.07 1.53
CA ASN A 14 3.06 -23.50 2.14
C ASN A 14 3.34 -22.06 2.59
N THR A 15 3.66 -21.13 1.69
CA THR A 15 3.96 -19.73 2.02
C THR A 15 2.87 -18.83 1.45
N ILE A 16 2.34 -17.93 2.28
CA ILE A 16 1.36 -16.93 1.86
C ILE A 16 1.86 -15.51 2.12
N ILE A 17 1.60 -14.63 1.15
CA ILE A 17 1.94 -13.22 1.24
C ILE A 17 0.71 -12.43 1.68
N LEU A 18 0.83 -11.76 2.83
CA LEU A 18 -0.16 -10.79 3.31
C LEU A 18 0.37 -9.36 3.12
N LEU A 19 -0.51 -8.44 2.77
CA LEU A 19 -0.12 -7.05 2.54
C LEU A 19 -0.49 -6.13 3.70
N LYS A 20 0.51 -5.40 4.18
CA LYS A 20 0.37 -4.25 5.05
C LYS A 20 0.10 -3.01 4.20
N LYS A 21 -1.08 -2.41 4.34
CA LYS A 21 -1.47 -1.16 3.67
C LYS A 21 -1.05 0.03 4.53
N SER A 22 0.24 0.35 4.53
CA SER A 22 0.78 1.47 5.30
C SER A 22 0.79 2.77 4.51
N CYS A 23 0.78 3.88 5.22
CA CYS A 23 1.24 5.14 4.66
C CYS A 23 2.73 5.02 4.32
N PRO A 24 3.17 5.41 3.10
CA PRO A 24 4.58 5.45 2.76
C PRO A 24 5.34 6.58 3.49
N TYR A 25 4.63 7.58 4.03
CA TYR A 25 5.23 8.79 4.60
C TYR A 25 5.16 8.88 6.14
N CYS A 26 4.45 7.97 6.80
CA CYS A 26 4.40 7.88 8.27
C CYS A 26 4.09 6.45 8.73
N ASP A 27 4.08 6.17 10.03
CA ASP A 27 3.94 4.80 10.56
C ASP A 27 2.50 4.28 10.66
N LYS A 28 1.51 5.04 10.15
CA LYS A 28 0.11 4.60 10.16
C LYS A 28 -0.15 3.51 9.13
N SER A 29 -0.96 2.52 9.53
CA SER A 29 -1.43 1.44 8.67
C SER A 29 -2.95 1.30 8.67
N TYR A 30 -3.49 0.75 7.60
CA TYR A 30 -4.91 0.73 7.31
C TYR A 30 -5.40 -0.65 6.86
N GLN A 31 -6.69 -0.90 7.06
CA GLN A 31 -7.34 -2.12 6.58
C GLN A 31 -7.75 -2.03 5.11
N SER A 32 -7.69 -0.85 4.49
CA SER A 32 -8.03 -0.66 3.08
C SER A 32 -7.17 0.42 2.43
N ASN A 33 -6.95 0.28 1.11
CA ASN A 33 -6.25 1.29 0.33
C ASN A 33 -6.94 2.66 0.40
N GLN A 34 -8.29 2.69 0.38
CA GLN A 34 -9.05 3.94 0.45
C GLN A 34 -8.77 4.73 1.73
N LYS A 35 -8.71 4.05 2.89
CA LYS A 35 -8.40 4.72 4.16
C LYS A 35 -6.98 5.27 4.17
N ALA A 36 -6.01 4.52 3.62
CA ALA A 36 -4.63 4.99 3.50
C ALA A 36 -4.49 6.20 2.57
N VAL A 37 -5.17 6.15 1.42
CA VAL A 37 -5.23 7.24 0.44
C VAL A 37 -5.83 8.51 1.03
N ASN A 38 -6.98 8.40 1.71
CA ASN A 38 -7.62 9.54 2.37
C ASN A 38 -6.70 10.15 3.43
N HIS A 39 -6.01 9.32 4.20
CA HIS A 39 -5.02 9.80 5.16
C HIS A 39 -3.86 10.55 4.48
N ILE A 40 -3.33 10.03 3.38
CA ILE A 40 -2.22 10.67 2.65
C ILE A 40 -2.66 12.03 2.12
N ALA A 41 -3.87 12.13 1.56
CA ALA A 41 -4.43 13.38 1.11
C ALA A 41 -4.63 14.38 2.27
N ALA A 42 -5.19 13.93 3.40
CA ALA A 42 -5.53 14.82 4.51
C ALA A 42 -4.32 15.26 5.37
N ILE A 43 -3.37 14.36 5.62
CA ILE A 43 -2.25 14.59 6.55
C ILE A 43 -0.98 14.99 5.83
N HIS A 44 -0.74 14.44 4.64
CA HIS A 44 0.48 14.70 3.87
C HIS A 44 0.26 15.63 2.68
N GLN A 45 -1.00 16.04 2.42
CA GLN A 45 -1.37 16.99 1.35
C GLN A 45 -0.81 16.61 -0.03
N LYS A 46 -0.74 15.30 -0.28
CA LYS A 46 -0.21 14.73 -1.53
C LYS A 46 -1.35 14.36 -2.47
N LYS A 47 -1.26 14.78 -3.73
CA LYS A 47 -2.28 14.55 -4.76
C LYS A 47 -2.38 13.05 -5.09
N VAL A 48 -3.60 12.55 -5.20
CA VAL A 48 -3.86 11.16 -5.59
C VAL A 48 -4.61 11.16 -6.90
N GLU A 49 -3.91 10.84 -7.99
CA GLU A 49 -4.57 10.54 -9.27
C GLU A 49 -5.12 9.11 -9.25
N ARG A 50 -6.23 8.90 -9.96
CA ARG A 50 -7.17 7.78 -9.81
C ARG A 50 -6.52 6.43 -9.50
N LEU A 51 -7.11 5.76 -8.51
CA LEU A 51 -6.78 4.40 -8.10
C LEU A 51 -6.98 3.41 -9.25
N LEU A 52 -5.91 3.12 -9.98
CA LEU A 52 -5.85 2.00 -10.93
C LEU A 52 -5.77 0.69 -10.14
N SER A 53 -6.90 0.29 -9.54
CA SER A 53 -7.09 -1.03 -8.94
C SER A 53 -5.88 -1.51 -8.14
N GLY A 54 -5.49 -0.75 -7.11
CA GLY A 54 -4.39 -1.14 -6.23
C GLY A 54 -4.58 -2.54 -5.65
N ASN A 55 -3.53 -3.15 -5.12
CA ASN A 55 -3.45 -4.51 -4.55
C ASN A 55 -4.75 -5.11 -3.92
N ARG A 56 -5.74 -5.49 -4.75
CA ARG A 56 -7.03 -6.09 -4.34
C ARG A 56 -6.97 -7.62 -4.31
N ASN A 57 -5.97 -8.19 -4.98
CA ASN A 57 -5.82 -9.64 -5.14
C ASN A 57 -5.04 -10.30 -4.00
N PHE A 58 -4.48 -9.52 -3.08
CA PHE A 58 -3.73 -10.05 -1.94
C PHE A 58 -4.51 -9.87 -0.64
N GLY A 59 -4.40 -10.86 0.26
CA GLY A 59 -4.94 -10.79 1.60
C GLY A 59 -4.32 -9.63 2.40
N VAL A 60 -5.11 -8.97 3.24
CA VAL A 60 -4.62 -7.91 4.13
C VAL A 60 -3.94 -8.54 5.34
N SER A 61 -2.80 -7.99 5.77
CA SER A 61 -2.14 -8.36 7.03
C SER A 61 -3.04 -7.95 8.19
N SER A 62 -3.74 -8.94 8.77
CA SER A 62 -4.58 -8.79 9.96
C SER A 62 -4.37 -10.00 10.87
N GLN A 63 -4.65 -9.83 12.17
CA GLN A 63 -4.53 -10.92 13.14
C GLN A 63 -5.41 -12.11 12.76
N ALA A 64 -6.63 -11.87 12.27
CA ALA A 64 -7.55 -12.92 11.85
C ALA A 64 -7.01 -13.71 10.65
N ASN A 65 -6.43 -13.02 9.65
CA ASN A 65 -5.84 -13.69 8.49
C ASN A 65 -4.57 -14.46 8.88
N ALA A 66 -3.72 -13.86 9.72
CA ALA A 66 -2.52 -14.54 10.20
C ALA A 66 -2.88 -15.84 10.93
N GLN A 67 -3.80 -15.79 11.90
CA GLN A 67 -4.26 -16.98 12.61
C GLN A 67 -4.90 -18.03 11.70
N LYS A 68 -5.68 -17.60 10.69
CA LYS A 68 -6.27 -18.50 9.70
C LYS A 68 -5.19 -19.29 8.96
N TYR A 69 -4.15 -18.62 8.47
CA TYR A 69 -3.10 -19.25 7.67
C TYR A 69 -2.11 -20.04 8.53
N GLU A 70 -1.81 -19.59 9.75
CA GLU A 70 -1.04 -20.37 10.73
C GLU A 70 -1.71 -21.72 11.04
N ARG A 71 -3.03 -21.72 11.30
CA ARG A 71 -3.79 -22.95 11.55
C ARG A 71 -3.79 -23.92 10.37
N LEU A 72 -3.67 -23.39 9.16
CA LEU A 72 -3.60 -24.17 7.93
C LEU A 72 -2.16 -24.64 7.62
N GLY A 73 -1.18 -24.33 8.48
CA GLY A 73 0.21 -24.73 8.31
C GLY A 73 0.98 -23.90 7.27
N TYR A 74 0.54 -22.66 7.01
CA TYR A 74 1.24 -21.75 6.11
C TYR A 74 2.26 -20.88 6.86
N SER A 75 3.44 -20.72 6.26
CA SER A 75 4.40 -19.67 6.58
C SER A 75 3.89 -18.34 6.04
N ILE A 76 3.81 -17.32 6.89
CA ILE A 76 3.28 -16.01 6.51
C ILE A 76 4.42 -15.04 6.27
N VAL A 77 4.41 -14.41 5.11
CA VAL A 77 5.30 -13.31 4.77
C VAL A 77 4.47 -12.03 4.63
N VAL A 78 4.93 -10.93 5.24
CA VAL A 78 4.22 -9.65 5.18
C VAL A 78 4.98 -8.67 4.29
N HIS A 79 4.34 -8.21 3.22
CA HIS A 79 4.87 -7.16 2.34
C HIS A 79 4.11 -5.85 2.53
N TYR A 80 4.75 -4.74 2.19
CA TYR A 80 4.17 -3.42 2.07
C TYR A 80 3.52 -3.26 0.69
N GLY A 81 2.19 -3.20 0.65
CA GLY A 81 1.46 -3.01 -0.59
C GLY A 81 1.36 -1.53 -0.95
N CYS A 82 1.71 -1.17 -2.19
CA CYS A 82 1.39 0.16 -2.69
C CYS A 82 -0.12 0.39 -2.69
N VAL A 83 -0.53 1.56 -2.24
CA VAL A 83 -1.94 1.95 -2.14
C VAL A 83 -2.48 2.53 -3.45
N PHE A 84 -1.58 2.96 -4.33
CA PHE A 84 -1.89 3.57 -5.63
C PHE A 84 -1.83 2.57 -6.79
N CYS A 85 -1.00 1.52 -6.69
CA CYS A 85 -0.81 0.51 -7.73
C CYS A 85 -0.78 -0.93 -7.18
N LYS A 86 -0.34 -1.89 -8.00
CA LYS A 86 -0.27 -3.33 -7.66
C LYS A 86 1.10 -3.78 -7.16
N GLU A 87 2.08 -2.87 -7.07
CA GLU A 87 3.42 -3.20 -6.59
C GLU A 87 3.43 -3.51 -5.09
N THR A 88 4.33 -4.40 -4.67
CA THR A 88 4.53 -4.79 -3.29
C THR A 88 6.01 -4.82 -2.96
N PHE A 89 6.36 -4.50 -1.72
CA PHE A 89 7.73 -4.30 -1.27
C PHE A 89 7.98 -5.04 0.03
N VAL A 90 9.18 -5.57 0.23
CA VAL A 90 9.52 -6.22 1.51
C VAL A 90 9.77 -5.16 2.58
N VAL A 91 10.30 -4.00 2.18
CA VAL A 91 10.66 -2.92 3.10
C VAL A 91 9.87 -1.64 2.82
N LYS A 92 9.51 -0.92 3.88
CA LYS A 92 8.74 0.33 3.80
C LYS A 92 9.47 1.44 3.04
N GLU A 93 10.80 1.50 3.16
CA GLU A 93 11.62 2.49 2.45
C GLU A 93 11.53 2.31 0.93
N GLU A 94 11.49 1.08 0.44
CA GLU A 94 11.31 0.77 -0.98
C GLU A 94 9.93 1.20 -1.46
N LEU A 95 8.88 0.93 -0.67
CA LEU A 95 7.54 1.44 -0.94
C LEU A 95 7.54 2.98 -1.07
N ARG A 96 8.24 3.68 -0.15
CA ARG A 96 8.33 5.14 -0.19
C ARG A 96 9.03 5.62 -1.46
N LYS A 97 10.22 5.07 -1.77
CA LYS A 97 10.96 5.40 -2.99
C LYS A 97 10.13 5.14 -4.24
N HIS A 98 9.42 4.02 -4.28
CA HIS A 98 8.48 3.71 -5.37
C HIS A 98 7.39 4.77 -5.50
N CYS A 99 6.76 5.19 -4.40
CA CYS A 99 5.73 6.23 -4.43
C CYS A 99 6.28 7.58 -4.89
N ASP A 100 7.47 7.97 -4.42
CA ASP A 100 8.11 9.22 -4.80
C ASP A 100 8.44 9.25 -6.30
N LEU A 101 8.95 8.14 -6.86
CA LEU A 101 9.35 8.03 -8.28
C LEU A 101 8.19 7.80 -9.24
N ASN A 102 7.24 6.93 -8.90
CA ASN A 102 6.19 6.44 -9.82
C ASN A 102 4.85 7.11 -9.63
N HIS A 103 4.65 7.76 -8.48
CA HIS A 103 3.39 8.44 -8.17
C HIS A 103 3.57 9.94 -7.97
N ALA A 104 4.79 10.47 -8.15
CA ALA A 104 5.14 11.90 -8.22
C ALA A 104 4.24 12.79 -7.35
N MET A 105 4.30 12.56 -6.04
CA MET A 105 3.42 13.17 -5.06
C MET A 105 3.99 14.52 -4.62
N ALA A 106 4.08 15.48 -5.54
CA ALA A 106 4.54 16.83 -5.23
C ALA A 106 3.54 17.51 -4.28
N SER A 107 4.05 17.95 -3.13
CA SER A 107 3.34 18.83 -2.21
C SER A 107 3.12 20.17 -2.89
N GLN A 108 1.91 20.72 -2.82
CA GLN A 108 1.68 22.13 -3.14
C GLN A 108 2.35 22.98 -2.05
N LEU A 109 3.64 23.26 -2.25
CA LEU A 109 4.33 24.40 -1.62
C LEU A 109 4.44 25.47 -2.69
N GLU A 110 3.34 26.17 -2.96
CA GLU A 110 3.39 27.49 -3.59
C GLU A 110 2.69 28.48 -2.66
N ASN A 111 3.41 28.91 -1.63
CA ASN A 111 3.20 30.22 -1.05
C ASN A 111 4.42 31.08 -1.39
N GLY A 112 4.23 32.06 -2.28
CA GLY A 112 5.07 33.25 -2.35
C GLY A 112 5.97 33.40 -3.57
N SER A 113 5.51 34.22 -4.52
CA SER A 113 6.32 35.09 -5.39
C SER A 113 7.23 34.45 -6.45
N LEU A 114 6.71 34.36 -7.68
CA LEU A 114 7.50 34.72 -8.86
C LEU A 114 6.85 35.92 -9.55
N LYS A 115 7.60 37.02 -9.52
CA LYS A 115 7.33 38.28 -10.20
C LYS A 115 7.33 38.06 -11.72
N TYR A 116 6.49 38.83 -12.41
CA TYR A 116 6.48 39.07 -13.86
C TYR A 116 7.86 39.17 -14.51
N PHE A 117 8.04 38.57 -15.69
CA PHE A 117 8.86 38.97 -16.86
C PHE A 117 8.50 37.95 -17.98
N VAL A 118 8.14 38.24 -19.24
CA VAL A 118 8.04 39.40 -20.14
C VAL A 118 6.75 39.24 -20.95
#